data_AF-A0A7X9S2F4-F1
#
_entry.id   AF-A0A7X9S2F4-F1
#
_cell.length_a   1.000
_cell.length_b   1.000
_cell.length_c   1.000
_cell.angle_alpha   90.00
_cell.angle_beta   90.00
_cell.angle_gamma   90.00
#
_symmetry.space_group_name_H-M   'P 1'
#
loop_
_entity.id
_entity.type
_entity.pdbx_description
1 polymer ?
#
loop_
_entity_poly.entity_id
_entity_poly.type
_entity_poly.pdbx_seq_one_letter_code
_entity_poly.pdbx_strand_id
1 'polypeptide(L)'
;MTTLTLQQAFEACQKNETAWLNRKAELAAAEQEYQEQVLAGDDRIPAIMQELRDIIDVKKWEINQAAGRYIRSHEAVQRISIRNRLNDFMQAHGTELAATLAPELMGLSQQPALLTGHALDRSAHYLREA
;
A
#
# COMPACT_ATOMS: atom_id res chain seq x y z
N MET A 1 18.75 -10.76 -4.20
CA MET A 1 17.50 -10.00 -4.12
C MET A 1 17.81 -8.52 -4.25
N THR A 2 17.37 -7.88 -5.32
CA THR A 2 17.50 -6.43 -5.50
C THR A 2 16.48 -5.74 -4.60
N THR A 3 16.92 -4.98 -3.61
CA THR A 3 16.03 -4.22 -2.73
C THR A 3 15.43 -3.05 -3.52
N LEU A 4 14.10 -3.00 -3.62
CA LEU A 4 13.38 -1.91 -4.27
C LEU A 4 13.72 -0.56 -3.60
N THR A 5 14.09 0.45 -4.38
CA THR A 5 14.38 1.79 -3.85
C THR A 5 13.07 2.55 -3.54
N LEU A 6 13.15 3.61 -2.72
CA LEU A 6 11.99 4.46 -2.44
C LEU A 6 11.44 5.10 -3.72
N GLN A 7 12.33 5.55 -4.60
CA GLN A 7 11.96 6.15 -5.88
C GLN A 7 11.18 5.16 -6.76
N GLN A 8 11.70 3.94 -6.91
CA GLN A 8 11.04 2.89 -7.69
C GLN A 8 9.67 2.52 -7.10
N ALA A 9 9.57 2.45 -5.76
CA ALA A 9 8.30 2.19 -5.09
C ALA A 9 7.28 3.31 -5.36
N PHE A 10 7.73 4.56 -5.33
CA PHE A 10 6.89 5.72 -5.56
C PHE A 10 6.37 5.78 -7.00
N GLU A 11 7.25 5.55 -7.98
CA GLU A 11 6.88 5.47 -9.40
C GLU A 11 5.87 4.34 -9.65
N ALA A 12 6.07 3.17 -9.05
CA ALA A 12 5.11 2.06 -9.14
C ALA A 12 3.75 2.42 -8.50
N CYS A 13 3.76 3.14 -7.38
CA CYS A 13 2.56 3.59 -6.70
C CYS A 13 1.77 4.57 -7.58
N GLN A 14 2.42 5.59 -8.15
CA GLN A 14 1.79 6.53 -9.06
C GLN A 14 1.18 5.82 -10.28
N LYS A 15 1.91 4.87 -10.87
CA LYS A 15 1.41 4.08 -11.99
C LYS A 15 0.14 3.30 -11.62
N ASN A 16 0.10 2.70 -10.43
CA ASN A 16 -1.06 1.95 -9.97
C ASN A 16 -2.25 2.87 -9.64
N GLU A 17 -1.99 4.07 -9.12
CA GLU A 17 -3.01 5.09 -8.90
C GLU A 17 -3.66 5.51 -10.22
N THR A 18 -2.85 5.89 -11.22
CA THR A 18 -3.34 6.24 -12.55
C THR A 18 -4.12 5.09 -13.18
N ALA A 19 -3.63 3.85 -13.07
CA ALA A 19 -4.34 2.69 -13.58
C ALA A 19 -5.72 2.51 -12.91
N TRP A 20 -5.82 2.67 -11.59
CA TRP A 20 -7.08 2.58 -10.86
C TRP A 20 -8.06 3.70 -11.27
N LEU A 21 -7.58 4.94 -11.38
CA LEU A 21 -8.40 6.07 -11.83
C LEU A 21 -8.91 5.89 -13.26
N ASN A 22 -8.06 5.40 -14.18
CA ASN A 22 -8.46 5.12 -15.55
C ASN A 22 -9.57 4.07 -15.61
N ARG A 23 -9.48 2.99 -14.81
CA ARG A 23 -10.54 1.97 -14.75
C ARG A 23 -11.86 2.52 -14.21
N LYS A 24 -11.82 3.44 -13.25
CA LYS A 24 -13.03 4.14 -12.79
C LYS A 24 -13.65 4.99 -13.89
N ALA A 25 -12.83 5.69 -14.68
CA ALA A 25 -13.32 6.47 -15.82
C ALA A 25 -13.93 5.58 -16.90
N GLU A 26 -13.31 4.44 -17.21
CA GLU A 26 -13.85 3.47 -18.16
C GLU A 26 -15.19 2.86 -17.72
N LEU A 27 -15.37 2.60 -16.41
CA LEU A 27 -16.66 2.15 -15.88
C LEU A 27 -17.72 3.23 -16.04
N ALA A 28 -17.40 4.47 -15.69
CA ALA A 28 -18.33 5.59 -15.84
C ALA A 28 -18.77 5.77 -17.30
N ALA A 29 -17.85 5.60 -18.26
CA ALA A 29 -18.17 5.63 -19.68
C ALA A 29 -19.11 4.48 -20.10
N ALA A 30 -18.86 3.25 -19.64
CA ALA A 30 -19.73 2.10 -19.93
C ALA A 30 -21.12 2.24 -19.30
N GLU A 31 -21.22 2.78 -18.08
CA GLU A 31 -22.49 3.05 -17.42
C GLU A 31 -23.27 4.16 -18.12
N GLN A 32 -22.60 5.18 -18.65
CA GLN A 32 -23.22 6.22 -19.47
C GLN A 32 -23.77 5.65 -20.79
N GLU A 33 -22.97 4.86 -21.52
CA GLU A 33 -23.41 4.21 -22.76
C GLU A 33 -24.63 3.31 -22.53
N TYR A 34 -24.63 2.55 -21.43
CA TYR A 34 -25.79 1.76 -21.03
C TYR A 34 -27.06 2.61 -20.84
N GLN A 35 -26.95 3.78 -20.21
CA GLN A 35 -28.09 4.69 -20.04
C GLN A 35 -28.58 5.26 -21.38
N GLU A 36 -27.67 5.63 -22.28
CA GLU A 36 -28.01 6.15 -23.60
C GLU A 36 -28.76 5.11 -24.45
N GLN A 37 -28.29 3.85 -24.43
CA GLN A 37 -28.94 2.74 -25.13
C GLN A 37 -30.35 2.45 -24.59
N VAL A 38 -30.56 2.54 -23.27
CA VAL A 38 -31.88 2.39 -22.65
C VAL A 38 -32.86 3.45 -23.15
N LEU A 39 -32.39 4.68 -23.38
CA LEU A 39 -33.22 5.79 -23.86
C LEU A 39 -33.55 5.72 -25.36
N ALA A 40 -32.73 5.02 -26.16
CA ALA A 40 -32.84 4.99 -27.62
C ALA A 40 -34.00 4.12 -28.17
N GLY A 41 -34.51 3.14 -27.42
CA GLY A 41 -35.73 2.38 -27.75
C GLY A 41 -35.73 1.45 -28.99
N ASP A 42 -34.57 1.02 -29.50
CA ASP A 42 -34.40 0.07 -30.63
C ASP A 42 -34.70 -1.42 -30.28
N ASP A 43 -35.11 -2.23 -31.25
CA ASP A 43 -35.42 -3.67 -31.09
C ASP A 43 -34.17 -4.53 -30.82
N ARG A 44 -32.97 -4.04 -31.15
CA ARG A 44 -31.67 -4.69 -30.85
C ARG A 44 -31.20 -4.51 -29.41
N ILE A 45 -31.88 -3.68 -28.64
CA ILE A 45 -31.55 -3.29 -27.27
C ILE A 45 -31.34 -4.46 -26.31
N PRO A 46 -32.13 -5.56 -26.31
CA PRO A 46 -31.96 -6.62 -25.32
C PRO A 46 -30.58 -7.29 -25.34
N ALA A 47 -30.03 -7.55 -26.53
CA ALA A 47 -28.72 -8.19 -26.68
C ALA A 47 -27.57 -7.22 -26.32
N ILE A 48 -27.65 -5.98 -26.81
CA ILE A 48 -26.66 -4.93 -26.52
C ILE A 48 -26.64 -4.58 -25.02
N MET A 49 -27.80 -4.53 -24.37
CA MET A 49 -27.88 -4.28 -22.93
C MET A 49 -27.28 -5.41 -22.10
N GLN A 50 -27.43 -6.67 -22.54
CA GLN A 50 -26.83 -7.79 -21.83
C GLN A 50 -25.30 -7.74 -21.92
N GLU A 51 -24.76 -7.47 -23.11
CA GLU A 51 -23.32 -7.31 -23.33
C GLU A 51 -22.74 -6.16 -22.48
N LEU A 52 -23.40 -5.00 -22.47
CA LEU A 52 -22.98 -3.86 -21.64
C LEU A 52 -23.02 -4.17 -20.14
N ARG A 53 -24.01 -4.94 -19.68
CA ARG A 53 -24.08 -5.36 -18.27
C ARG A 53 -22.91 -6.27 -17.90
N ASP A 54 -22.58 -7.22 -18.76
CA ASP A 54 -21.44 -8.12 -18.56
C ASP A 54 -20.12 -7.32 -18.54
N ILE A 55 -19.96 -6.35 -19.44
CA ILE A 55 -18.81 -5.43 -19.46
C ILE A 55 -18.70 -4.63 -18.16
N ILE A 56 -19.82 -4.07 -17.68
CA ILE A 56 -19.87 -3.28 -16.44
C ILE A 56 -19.44 -4.13 -15.24
N ASP A 57 -19.92 -5.37 -15.14
CA ASP A 57 -19.56 -6.27 -14.05
C ASP A 57 -18.08 -6.64 -14.07
N VAL A 58 -17.52 -6.90 -15.25
CA VAL A 58 -16.06 -7.09 -15.42
C VAL A 58 -15.30 -5.83 -14.99
N LYS A 59 -15.71 -4.65 -15.44
CA LYS A 59 -15.04 -3.38 -15.08
C LYS A 59 -15.07 -3.12 -13.57
N LYS A 60 -16.17 -3.41 -12.88
CA LYS A 60 -16.25 -3.33 -11.42
C LYS A 60 -15.26 -4.26 -10.74
N TRP A 61 -15.09 -5.49 -11.23
CA TRP A 61 -14.08 -6.41 -10.72
C TRP A 61 -12.65 -5.89 -10.97
N GLU A 62 -12.36 -5.38 -12.16
CA GLU A 62 -11.05 -4.83 -12.51
C GLU A 62 -10.67 -3.61 -11.67
N ILE A 63 -11.64 -2.73 -11.35
CA ILE A 63 -11.44 -1.60 -10.44
C ILE A 63 -11.04 -2.10 -9.05
N ASN A 64 -11.73 -3.10 -8.51
CA ASN A 64 -11.39 -3.68 -7.21
C ASN A 64 -9.97 -4.25 -7.21
N GLN A 65 -9.59 -4.93 -8.29
CA GLN A 65 -8.24 -5.45 -8.45
C GLN A 65 -7.18 -4.34 -8.51
N ALA A 66 -7.46 -3.26 -9.27
CA ALA A 66 -6.57 -2.12 -9.40
C ALA A 66 -6.44 -1.33 -8.08
N ALA A 67 -7.53 -1.14 -7.35
CA ALA A 67 -7.54 -0.53 -6.02
C ALA A 67 -6.65 -1.32 -5.05
N GLY A 68 -6.77 -2.65 -5.04
CA GLY A 68 -5.91 -3.50 -4.22
C GLY A 68 -4.42 -3.38 -4.57
N ARG A 69 -4.08 -3.26 -5.87
CA ARG A 69 -2.69 -3.00 -6.28
C ARG A 69 -2.18 -1.64 -5.81
N TYR A 70 -2.98 -0.59 -5.96
CA TYR A 70 -2.65 0.75 -5.51
C TYR A 70 -2.39 0.82 -4.00
N ILE A 71 -3.29 0.27 -3.17
CA ILE A 71 -3.16 0.24 -1.71
C ILE A 71 -1.83 -0.41 -1.31
N ARG A 72 -1.53 -1.60 -1.84
CA ARG A 72 -0.28 -2.31 -1.53
C ARG A 72 0.96 -1.54 -1.96
N SER A 73 0.94 -0.89 -3.13
CA SER A 73 2.07 -0.05 -3.55
C SER A 73 2.24 1.19 -2.68
N HIS A 74 1.14 1.78 -2.21
CA HIS A 74 1.17 2.93 -1.32
C HIS A 74 1.76 2.56 0.06
N GLU A 75 1.30 1.45 0.65
CA GLU A 75 1.86 0.89 1.89
C GLU A 75 3.36 0.56 1.73
N ALA A 76 3.77 0.04 0.57
CA ALA A 76 5.17 -0.24 0.30
C ALA A 76 6.04 1.03 0.29
N VAL A 77 5.56 2.12 -0.31
CA VAL A 77 6.23 3.44 -0.27
C VAL A 77 6.40 3.89 1.17
N GLN A 78 5.32 3.89 1.94
CA GLN A 78 5.35 4.33 3.35
C GLN A 78 6.33 3.48 4.16
N ARG A 79 6.26 2.16 4.05
CA ARG A 79 7.14 1.23 4.77
C ARG A 79 8.62 1.46 4.44
N ILE A 80 8.96 1.61 3.16
CA ILE A 80 10.35 1.87 2.74
C ILE A 80 10.81 3.23 3.27
N SER A 81 9.96 4.25 3.18
CA SER A 81 10.26 5.59 3.63
C SER A 81 10.52 5.66 5.13
N ILE A 82 9.61 5.10 5.93
CA ILE A 82 9.73 5.01 7.39
C ILE A 82 11.03 4.29 7.75
N ARG A 83 11.31 3.14 7.12
CA ARG A 83 12.54 2.39 7.38
C ARG A 83 13.79 3.21 7.09
N ASN A 84 13.86 3.87 5.94
CA ASN A 84 15.02 4.68 5.57
C ASN A 84 15.23 5.83 6.58
N ARG A 85 14.16 6.54 6.94
CA ARG A 85 14.22 7.67 7.86
C ARG A 85 14.56 7.26 9.28
N LEU A 86 14.05 6.11 9.74
CA LEU A 86 14.45 5.54 11.03
C LEU A 86 15.92 5.12 11.02
N ASN A 87 16.44 4.60 9.90
CA ASN A 87 17.86 4.30 9.79
C ASN A 87 18.71 5.57 9.85
N ASP A 88 18.33 6.62 9.12
CA ASP A 88 19.02 7.92 9.15
C ASP A 88 18.98 8.52 10.56
N PHE A 89 17.82 8.43 11.24
CA PHE A 89 17.66 8.86 12.63
C PHE A 89 18.58 8.07 13.57
N MET A 90 18.62 6.75 13.47
CA MET A 90 19.50 5.91 14.29
C MET A 90 20.99 6.17 13.98
N GLN A 91 21.33 6.53 12.75
CA GLN A 91 22.70 6.91 12.40
C GLN A 91 23.13 8.22 13.08
N ALA A 92 22.21 9.19 13.22
CA ALA A 92 22.49 10.47 13.85
C ALA A 92 22.37 10.43 15.40
N HIS A 93 21.39 9.70 15.93
CA HIS A 93 20.98 9.76 17.34
C HIS A 93 21.02 8.41 18.07
N GLY A 94 21.41 7.34 17.38
CA GLY A 94 21.33 5.98 17.93
C GLY A 94 22.18 5.77 19.17
N THR A 95 23.35 6.42 19.27
CA THR A 95 24.20 6.32 20.47
C THR A 95 23.52 6.92 21.70
N GLU A 96 22.92 8.11 21.56
CA GLU A 96 22.20 8.78 22.64
C GLU A 96 20.98 7.96 23.05
N LEU A 97 20.18 7.51 22.07
CA LEU A 97 19.02 6.67 22.33
C LEU A 97 19.40 5.35 23.02
N ALA A 98 20.46 4.70 22.57
CA ALA A 98 20.96 3.46 23.18
C ALA A 98 21.49 3.70 24.60
N ALA A 99 22.09 4.87 24.87
CA ALA A 99 22.52 5.25 26.22
C ALA A 99 21.34 5.47 27.16
N THR A 100 20.26 6.13 26.69
CA THR A 100 19.02 6.28 27.47
C THR A 100 18.38 4.92 27.80
N LEU A 101 18.45 3.97 26.86
CA LEU A 101 17.94 2.61 27.03
C LEU A 101 18.99 1.61 27.58
N ALA A 102 20.14 2.09 28.06
CA ALA A 102 21.24 1.24 28.52
C ALA A 102 20.84 0.17 29.56
N PRO A 103 19.94 0.42 30.53
CA PRO A 103 19.52 -0.62 31.47
C PRO A 103 18.96 -1.89 30.81
N GLU A 104 18.34 -1.75 29.64
CA GLU A 104 17.79 -2.88 28.88
C GLU A 104 18.74 -3.37 27.78
N LEU A 105 19.49 -2.46 27.13
CA LEU A 105 20.27 -2.76 25.93
C LEU A 105 21.76 -3.06 26.18
N MET A 106 22.30 -2.81 27.38
CA MET A 106 23.72 -3.03 27.65
C MET A 106 24.07 -4.52 27.59
N GLY A 107 25.10 -4.87 26.80
CA GLY A 107 25.54 -6.26 26.63
C GLY A 107 24.60 -7.13 25.79
N LEU A 108 23.60 -6.55 25.11
CA LEU A 108 22.60 -7.27 24.30
C LEU A 108 23.24 -8.24 23.30
N SER A 109 24.37 -7.86 22.68
CA SER A 109 25.10 -8.69 21.71
C SER A 109 25.77 -9.94 22.32
N GLN A 110 25.89 -10.00 23.64
CA GLN A 110 26.48 -11.11 24.38
C GLN A 110 25.41 -12.00 25.06
N GLN A 111 24.13 -11.62 24.97
CA GLN A 111 23.03 -12.37 25.58
C GLN A 111 22.54 -13.52 24.69
N PRO A 112 22.02 -14.62 25.28
CA PRO A 112 21.28 -15.64 24.55
C PRO A 112 20.04 -15.05 23.85
N ALA A 113 19.69 -15.58 22.68
CA ALA A 113 18.60 -15.05 21.84
C ALA A 113 17.25 -14.87 22.56
N LEU A 114 16.94 -15.76 23.53
CA LEU A 114 15.73 -15.64 24.36
C LEU A 114 15.72 -14.39 25.24
N LEU A 115 16.88 -13.99 25.79
CA LEU A 115 16.98 -12.78 26.62
C LEU A 115 17.01 -11.51 25.77
N THR A 116 17.58 -11.58 24.55
CA THR A 116 17.55 -10.49 23.58
C THR A 116 16.12 -10.08 23.21
N GLY A 117 15.20 -11.04 23.02
CA GLY A 117 13.80 -10.73 22.70
C GLY A 117 13.12 -9.92 23.80
N HIS A 118 13.26 -10.33 25.06
CA HIS A 118 12.67 -9.62 26.20
C HIS A 118 13.22 -8.21 26.39
N ALA A 119 14.54 -8.03 26.22
CA ALA A 119 15.16 -6.71 26.29
C ALA A 119 14.63 -5.77 25.19
N LEU A 120 14.44 -6.28 23.97
CA LEU A 120 13.86 -5.51 22.87
C LEU A 120 12.39 -5.15 23.11
N ASP A 121 11.58 -6.08 23.63
CA ASP A 121 10.17 -5.81 23.94
C ASP A 121 10.01 -4.73 25.01
N ARG A 122 10.81 -4.77 26.09
CA ARG A 122 10.79 -3.72 27.13
C ARG A 122 11.27 -2.37 26.59
N SER A 123 12.33 -2.37 25.79
CA SER A 123 12.82 -1.15 25.14
C SER A 123 11.76 -0.53 24.22
N ALA A 124 11.05 -1.37 23.45
CA ALA A 124 9.94 -0.92 22.60
C ALA A 124 8.75 -0.40 23.42
N HIS A 125 8.50 -0.96 24.60
CA HIS A 125 7.49 -0.43 25.52
C HIS A 125 7.89 0.95 26.04
N TYR A 126 9.11 1.14 26.53
CA TYR A 126 9.57 2.47 26.98
C TYR A 126 9.53 3.52 25.86
N LEU A 127 9.91 3.15 24.64
CA LEU A 127 9.82 4.03 23.47
C LEU A 127 8.39 4.40 23.07
N ARG A 128 7.41 3.56 23.40
CA ARG A 128 5.98 3.83 23.12
C ARG A 128 5.39 4.82 24.12
N GLU A 129 5.86 4.80 25.36
CA GLU A 129 5.35 5.65 26.44
C GLU A 129 6.02 7.04 26.50
N ALA A 130 7.19 7.20 25.87
CA ALA A 130 7.94 8.46 25.78
C ALA A 130 7.32 9.45 24.78
#